data_AF-A0A6A6BXV2-F1
#
_entry.id   AF-A0A6A6BXV2-F1
#
_cell.length_a   1.000
_cell.length_b   1.000
_cell.length_c   1.000
_cell.angle_alpha   90.00
_cell.angle_beta   90.00
_cell.angle_gamma   90.00
#
_symmetry.space_group_name_H-M   'P 1'
#
loop_
_entity.id
_entity.type
_entity.pdbx_description
1 polymer ?
#
loop_
_entity_poly.entity_id
_entity_poly.type
_entity_poly.pdbx_seq_one_letter_code
_entity_poly.pdbx_strand_id
1 'polypeptide(L)' 'MQDAKMQDVPEDEDSEAEMNRIMGFKTFRTTKNTKVPGNDKNFAVYKVKKAEYRQYMNRTGGFNRPLSPSRV' A
#
# COMPACT_ATOMS: atom_id res chain seq x y z
N MET A 1 -13.03 5.07 -56.55
CA MET A 1 -12.05 5.42 -55.51
C MET A 1 -12.67 6.60 -54.78
N GLN A 2 -13.26 6.38 -53.60
CA GLN A 2 -13.89 7.46 -52.85
C GLN A 2 -12.78 8.17 -52.08
N ASP A 3 -12.45 9.38 -52.54
CA ASP A 3 -11.49 10.24 -51.88
C ASP A 3 -12.03 10.57 -50.48
N ALA A 4 -11.33 10.05 -49.47
CA ALA A 4 -11.60 10.33 -48.08
C ALA A 4 -11.43 11.83 -47.88
N LYS A 5 -12.56 12.53 -47.68
CA LYS A 5 -12.60 13.93 -47.35
C LYS A 5 -11.86 14.11 -46.02
N MET A 6 -10.62 14.61 -46.08
CA MET A 6 -9.90 15.09 -44.91
C MET A 6 -10.68 16.30 -44.40
N GLN A 7 -11.41 16.07 -43.31
CA GLN A 7 -12.21 17.08 -42.63
C GLN A 7 -11.28 18.20 -42.18
N ASP A 8 -11.66 19.45 -42.46
CA ASP A 8 -11.00 20.68 -42.00
C ASP A 8 -10.55 20.55 -40.54
N VAL A 9 -9.24 20.41 -40.32
CA VAL A 9 -8.64 20.55 -39.01
C VAL A 9 -8.37 22.05 -38.87
N PRO A 10 -8.97 22.74 -37.88
CA PRO A 10 -8.66 24.14 -37.64
C PRO A 10 -7.16 24.26 -37.34
N GLU A 11 -6.43 25.02 -38.15
CA GLU A 11 -4.97 25.26 -38.04
C GLU A 11 -4.57 25.98 -36.72
N ASP A 12 -5.54 26.31 -35.87
CA ASP A 12 -5.37 27.02 -34.60
C ASP A 12 -5.44 26.10 -33.35
N GLU A 13 -5.63 24.77 -33.50
CA GLU A 13 -5.54 23.85 -32.36
C GLU A 13 -4.07 23.47 -32.11
N ASP A 14 -3.49 23.94 -31.00
CA ASP A 14 -2.15 23.59 -30.53
C ASP A 14 -1.84 22.10 -30.77
N SER A 15 -0.70 21.79 -31.40
CA SER A 15 -0.24 20.41 -31.65
C SER A 15 -0.33 19.47 -30.42
N GLU A 16 -0.24 20.05 -29.22
CA GLU A 16 -0.42 19.36 -27.95
C GLU A 16 -1.86 18.86 -27.73
N ALA A 17 -2.87 19.63 -28.14
CA ALA A 17 -4.29 19.26 -28.13
C ALA A 17 -4.60 18.13 -29.13
N GLU A 18 -3.98 18.16 -30.31
CA GLU A 18 -4.09 17.09 -31.31
C GLU A 18 -3.48 15.79 -30.78
N MET A 19 -2.28 15.86 -30.21
CA MET A 19 -1.62 14.71 -29.58
C MET A 19 -2.44 14.13 -28.41
N ASN A 20 -3.07 14.97 -27.59
CA ASN A 20 -3.96 14.52 -26.52
C ASN A 20 -5.23 13.81 -27.05
N ARG A 21 -5.74 14.26 -28.21
CA ARG A 21 -6.89 13.65 -28.87
C ARG A 21 -6.55 12.30 -29.50
N ILE A 22 -5.37 12.19 -30.13
CA ILE A 22 -4.86 10.95 -30.72
C ILE A 22 -4.54 9.91 -29.64
N MET A 23 -3.90 10.32 -28.54
CA MET A 23 -3.56 9.43 -27.42
C MET A 23 -4.79 8.96 -26.64
N GLY A 24 -5.90 9.71 -26.65
CA GLY A 24 -7.17 9.34 -26.01
C GLY A 24 -7.19 9.44 -24.47
N PHE A 25 -6.11 9.91 -23.84
CA PHE A 25 -6.03 10.16 -22.40
C PHE A 25 -5.90 11.67 -22.15
N LYS A 26 -6.86 12.22 -21.41
CA LYS A 26 -6.89 13.67 -21.12
C LYS A 26 -6.10 14.02 -19.86
N THR A 27 -6.21 13.23 -18.80
CA THR A 27 -5.56 13.49 -17.50
C THR A 27 -5.34 12.20 -16.71
N PHE A 28 -4.29 12.17 -15.88
CA PHE A 28 -4.06 11.09 -14.91
C PHE A 28 -4.40 11.57 -13.50
N ARG A 29 -5.16 10.76 -12.75
CA ARG A 29 -5.37 10.98 -11.32
C ARG A 29 -4.27 10.29 -10.53
N THR A 30 -3.75 10.98 -9.50
CA THR A 30 -2.83 10.40 -8.51
C THR A 30 -3.56 10.10 -7.20
N THR A 31 -3.08 9.09 -6.48
CA THR A 31 -3.53 8.76 -5.11
C THR A 31 -2.58 9.28 -4.03
N LYS A 32 -1.52 10.02 -4.41
CA LYS A 32 -0.54 10.59 -3.47
C LYS A 32 -1.25 11.46 -2.44
N ASN A 33 -1.02 11.18 -1.16
CA ASN A 33 -1.65 11.84 0.00
C ASN A 33 -3.20 11.77 0.03
N THR A 34 -3.82 10.84 -0.69
CA THR A 34 -5.28 10.61 -0.61
C THR A 34 -5.59 9.33 0.15
N LYS A 35 -6.67 9.34 0.94
CA LYS A 35 -7.16 8.14 1.62
C LYS A 35 -7.90 7.26 0.60
N VAL A 36 -7.40 6.05 0.36
CA VAL A 36 -8.03 5.07 -0.54
C VAL A 36 -8.97 4.19 0.28
N PRO A 37 -10.28 4.16 -0.02
CA PRO A 37 -11.23 3.31 0.70
C PRO A 37 -10.83 1.83 0.55
N GLY A 38 -10.88 1.08 1.65
CA GLY A 38 -10.46 -0.33 1.69
C GLY A 38 -9.00 -0.56 2.10
N ASN A 39 -8.14 0.47 2.10
CA ASN A 39 -6.76 0.37 2.60
C ASN A 39 -6.63 0.57 4.12
N ASP A 40 -7.76 0.80 4.81
CA ASP A 40 -7.82 1.15 6.23
C ASP A 40 -7.39 0.02 7.17
N LYS A 41 -7.29 -1.22 6.69
CA LYS A 41 -6.93 -2.40 7.49
C LYS A 41 -5.68 -3.12 6.98
N ASN A 42 -5.00 -2.56 5.98
CA ASN A 42 -3.78 -3.13 5.39
C ASN A 42 -2.54 -2.77 6.21
N PHE A 43 -2.62 -2.94 7.53
CA PHE A 43 -1.48 -2.79 8.42
C PHE A 43 -1.36 -4.04 9.30
N ALA A 44 -0.15 -4.59 9.34
CA ALA A 44 0.21 -5.64 10.29
C ALA A 44 1.53 -5.24 10.94
N VAL A 45 1.60 -5.36 12.27
CA VAL A 45 2.82 -5.13 13.04
C VAL A 45 3.28 -6.46 13.59
N TYR A 46 4.44 -6.92 13.14
CA TYR A 46 5.09 -8.09 13.73
C TYR A 46 5.77 -7.70 15.04
N LYS A 47 5.30 -8.26 16.16
CA LYS A 47 5.91 -8.07 17.48
C LYS A 47 6.68 -9.33 17.87
N VAL A 48 8.01 -9.26 17.83
CA VAL A 48 8.88 -10.32 18.34
C VAL A 48 8.71 -10.41 19.85
N LYS A 49 8.17 -11.52 20.34
CA LYS A 49 8.17 -11.83 21.78
C LYS A 49 9.55 -12.35 22.16
N LYS A 50 10.13 -11.83 23.24
CA LYS A 50 11.37 -12.38 23.80
C LYS A 50 11.08 -13.76 24.39
N ALA A 51 11.98 -14.71 24.15
CA ALA A 51 11.91 -16.02 24.80
C ALA A 51 12.38 -15.87 26.25
N GLU A 52 11.48 -16.11 27.19
CA GLU A 52 11.80 -16.14 28.61
C GLU A 52 11.79 -17.59 29.11
N TYR A 53 12.90 -18.03 29.72
CA TYR A 53 13.09 -19.41 30.17
C TYR A 53 12.81 -19.57 31.65
N ARG A 54 12.29 -20.73 32.02
CA ARG A 54 12.00 -21.08 33.41
C ARG A 54 13.25 -21.60 34.11
N GLN A 55 13.57 -21.03 35.27
CA GLN A 55 14.70 -21.50 36.08
C GLN A 55 14.25 -22.58 37.07
N TYR A 56 14.68 -23.83 36.87
CA TYR A 56 14.28 -24.96 37.72
C TYR A 56 15.14 -25.11 38.98
N MET A 57 16.46 -25.00 38.84
CA MET A 57 17.40 -25.23 39.93
C MET A 57 17.80 -23.93 40.66
N ASN A 58 18.16 -24.06 41.94
CA ASN A 58 18.64 -22.96 42.79
C ASN A 58 17.74 -21.72 42.79
N ARG A 59 16.43 -21.95 42.81
CA ARG A 59 15.40 -20.90 42.86
C ARG A 59 15.25 -20.36 44.29
N THR A 60 15.27 -19.04 44.42
CA THR A 60 15.00 -18.34 45.68
C THR A 60 13.52 -18.54 46.07
N GLY A 61 13.29 -19.14 47.25
CA GLY A 61 11.95 -19.44 47.77
C GLY A 61 11.46 -20.89 47.59
N GLY A 62 12.30 -21.80 47.10
CA GLY A 62 12.05 -23.25 47.18
C GLY A 62 11.13 -23.84 46.11
N PHE A 63 10.95 -25.16 46.15
CA PHE A 63 10.31 -25.97 45.10
C PHE A 63 8.79 -25.73 44.96
N ASN A 64 8.11 -25.37 46.04
CA ASN A 64 6.64 -25.18 46.05
C ASN A 64 6.18 -23.82 45.48
N ARG A 65 7.10 -22.95 45.05
CA ARG A 65 6.77 -21.68 44.38
C ARG A 65 6.71 -21.86 42.86
N PRO A 66 5.79 -21.15 42.17
CA PRO A 66 5.67 -21.22 40.73
C PRO A 66 6.97 -20.79 40.04
N LEU A 67 7.24 -21.38 38.89
CA LEU A 67 8.35 -20.98 38.03
C LEU A 67 8.02 -19.69 37.32
N SER A 68 8.90 -18.69 37.44
CA SER A 68 8.95 -17.53 36.56
C SER A 68 9.60 -17.94 35.23
N PRO A 69 9.07 -17.53 34.07
CA PRO A 69 7.82 -16.79 33.88
C PRO A 69 6.60 -17.69 34.11
N SER A 70 5.53 -17.12 34.69
CA SER A 70 4.23 -17.78 34.76
C SER A 70 3.77 -18.09 33.33
N ARG A 71 3.24 -19.29 33.09
CA ARG A 71 2.67 -19.62 31.78
C ARG A 71 1.44 -18.75 31.57
N VAL A 72 1.56 -17.75 30.70
CA VAL A 72 0.48 -16.91 30.15
C VAL A 72 0.76 -16.65 28.69
#